data_AF-A0A0W1QMD9-F1
#
_entry.id   AF-A0A0W1QMD9-F1
#
_cell.length_a   1.000
_cell.length_b   1.000
_cell.length_c   1.000
_cell.angle_alpha   90.00
_cell.angle_beta   90.00
_cell.angle_gamma   90.00
#
_symmetry.space_group_name_H-M   'P 1'
#
loop_
_entity.id
_entity.type
_entity.pdbx_description
1 polymer ?
#
loop_
_entity_poly.entity_id
_entity_poly.type
_entity_poly.pdbx_seq_one_letter_code
_entity_poly.pdbx_strand_id
1 'polypeptide(L)'
;MAHGAHIFAALCDAVSGLPFHLSPQSGIAEAQKLLSAWFGFADRPRPPIRKTIPAGLYLPQTPTPSHNAAGLLFSGGVDATFTLTWLKEQQAGRLLALSIIHSEDGLPEPHQLALYESYRRALAAQDVDLIFVATNIMTCNDRVHDLWAFATHGGCMAAVAHSLSKQVDRWFISSSHDLTALIPWGSHPLLDPQYSSDRVSCTHFGAEFTRFEKILGIVHGPVGSGTLAVCGDGVQGGAWINCSRCQKCLRTMMALDLAGAREQSISFDWSGYSLAAVRSLRLRGRNEVIFVQELIRAAVALGRNELHAALDHVLRKSWLHRRLYRIEVYLRMKLRSAQRFKAPLKRLKRLIYR
;
A
#
# COMPACT_ATOMS: atom_id res chain seq x y z
N MET A 1 -14.90 21.74 5.18
CA MET A 1 -13.59 21.45 5.78
C MET A 1 -13.66 20.64 7.10
N ALA A 2 -14.83 20.41 7.71
CA ALA A 2 -14.92 19.65 8.97
C ALA A 2 -15.28 18.15 8.85
N HIS A 3 -15.66 17.62 7.67
CA HIS A 3 -16.19 16.25 7.55
C HIS A 3 -15.12 15.13 7.50
N GLY A 4 -13.85 15.43 7.17
CA GLY A 4 -12.78 14.42 7.10
C GLY A 4 -12.22 14.01 8.46
N ALA A 5 -12.23 14.91 9.45
CA ALA A 5 -11.79 14.63 10.82
C ALA A 5 -12.75 13.66 11.55
N HIS A 6 -14.04 13.71 11.22
CA HIS A 6 -15.06 12.85 11.84
C HIS A 6 -15.04 11.39 11.35
N ILE A 7 -14.53 11.11 10.15
CA ILE A 7 -14.44 9.73 9.62
C ILE A 7 -13.26 8.98 10.26
N PHE A 8 -12.13 9.65 10.46
CA PHE A 8 -10.99 9.06 11.17
C PHE A 8 -11.21 9.01 12.68
N ALA A 9 -11.86 10.04 13.26
CA ALA A 9 -12.39 9.95 14.62
C ALA A 9 -13.34 8.76 14.74
N ALA A 10 -14.23 8.46 13.77
CA ALA A 10 -15.10 7.27 13.79
C ALA A 10 -14.37 5.92 13.65
N LEU A 11 -13.28 5.83 12.87
CA LEU A 11 -12.39 4.65 12.88
C LEU A 11 -11.62 4.50 14.21
N CYS A 12 -11.37 5.61 14.90
CA CYS A 12 -10.81 5.65 16.26
C CYS A 12 -11.86 5.51 17.39
N ASP A 13 -13.10 5.93 17.16
CA ASP A 13 -14.26 6.05 18.08
C ASP A 13 -15.28 4.92 17.89
N ALA A 14 -15.03 4.02 16.96
CA ALA A 14 -15.43 2.62 17.12
C ALA A 14 -14.76 1.97 18.37
N VAL A 15 -14.01 2.76 19.15
CA VAL A 15 -13.54 2.53 20.52
C VAL A 15 -14.21 3.46 21.57
N SER A 16 -15.11 4.39 21.22
CA SER A 16 -15.67 5.39 22.17
C SER A 16 -17.15 5.79 22.02
N GLY A 17 -17.85 5.49 20.92
CA GLY A 17 -19.32 5.58 20.81
C GLY A 17 -19.97 6.97 20.76
N LEU A 18 -20.33 7.45 19.56
CA LEU A 18 -21.40 8.43 19.26
C LEU A 18 -21.92 8.21 17.81
N PRO A 19 -23.13 8.67 17.42
CA PRO A 19 -23.90 8.09 16.32
C PRO A 19 -23.65 8.79 14.97
N PHE A 20 -23.14 8.02 13.99
CA PHE A 20 -23.25 8.33 12.56
C PHE A 20 -24.05 7.21 11.88
N HIS A 21 -24.95 7.59 10.96
CA HIS A 21 -25.72 6.65 10.15
C HIS A 21 -24.85 6.06 9.04
N LEU A 22 -24.04 5.06 9.41
CA LEU A 22 -23.50 4.03 8.52
C LEU A 22 -24.50 2.86 8.52
N SER A 23 -25.11 2.52 7.39
CA SER A 23 -25.80 1.23 7.27
C SER A 23 -24.82 0.15 6.80
N PRO A 24 -24.94 -1.09 7.30
CA PRO A 24 -24.94 -1.45 8.70
C PRO A 24 -23.51 -1.45 9.27
N GLN A 25 -23.41 -1.23 10.58
CA GLN A 25 -22.24 -1.37 11.46
C GLN A 25 -21.48 -2.74 11.39
N SER A 26 -21.83 -3.60 10.43
CA SER A 26 -21.30 -4.95 10.22
C SER A 26 -19.88 -4.97 9.61
N GLY A 27 -19.62 -4.18 8.56
CA GLY A 27 -18.32 -4.18 7.87
C GLY A 27 -17.19 -3.73 8.79
N ILE A 28 -17.35 -2.57 9.45
CA ILE A 28 -16.34 -2.09 10.41
C ILE A 28 -16.15 -3.07 11.57
N ALA A 29 -17.22 -3.68 12.09
CA ALA A 29 -17.12 -4.69 13.14
C ALA A 29 -16.33 -5.92 12.66
N GLU A 30 -16.51 -6.34 11.41
CA GLU A 30 -15.76 -7.46 10.82
C GLU A 30 -14.30 -7.11 10.58
N ALA A 31 -14.02 -5.91 10.03
CA ALA A 31 -12.67 -5.38 9.91
C ALA A 31 -11.95 -5.35 11.27
N GLN A 32 -12.65 -4.92 12.33
CA GLN A 32 -12.12 -4.92 13.69
C GLN A 32 -11.83 -6.34 14.19
N LYS A 33 -12.68 -7.34 13.92
CA LYS A 33 -12.42 -8.74 14.31
C LYS A 33 -11.18 -9.27 13.60
N LEU A 34 -11.07 -9.07 12.28
CA LEU A 34 -9.92 -9.49 11.48
C LEU A 34 -8.63 -8.87 12.01
N LEU A 35 -8.59 -7.55 12.17
CA LEU A 35 -7.43 -6.84 12.70
C LEU A 35 -7.08 -7.27 14.13
N SER A 36 -8.09 -7.52 14.98
CA SER A 36 -7.87 -8.02 16.34
C SER A 36 -7.29 -9.43 16.35
N ALA A 37 -7.77 -10.32 15.48
CA ALA A 37 -7.28 -11.69 15.36
C ALA A 37 -5.85 -11.73 14.80
N TRP A 38 -5.56 -10.90 13.81
CA TRP A 38 -4.24 -10.86 13.16
C TRP A 38 -3.16 -10.21 14.01
N PHE A 39 -3.50 -9.12 14.71
CA PHE A 39 -2.52 -8.29 15.40
C PHE A 39 -2.65 -8.30 16.92
N GLY A 40 -3.57 -9.09 17.47
CA GLY A 40 -3.70 -9.27 18.91
C GLY A 40 -4.22 -8.05 19.66
N PHE A 41 -5.09 -7.24 19.03
CA PHE A 41 -5.74 -6.09 19.69
C PHE A 41 -6.81 -6.48 20.74
N ALA A 42 -6.87 -7.76 21.14
CA ALA A 42 -7.96 -8.35 21.92
C ALA A 42 -7.96 -8.00 23.43
N ASP A 43 -6.83 -7.61 24.03
CA ASP A 43 -6.70 -7.50 25.49
C ASP A 43 -7.21 -6.17 26.10
N ARG A 44 -8.24 -5.51 25.53
CA ARG A 44 -8.78 -4.28 26.14
C ARG A 44 -10.31 -4.23 26.17
N PRO A 45 -10.91 -3.88 27.33
CA PRO A 45 -12.35 -3.70 27.43
C PRO A 45 -12.80 -2.59 26.47
N ARG A 46 -13.77 -2.92 25.62
CA ARG A 46 -14.38 -1.98 24.68
C ARG A 46 -15.67 -1.46 25.31
N PRO A 47 -16.00 -0.15 25.22
CA PRO A 47 -17.37 0.25 25.47
C PRO A 47 -18.26 -0.45 24.43
N PRO A 48 -19.44 -0.94 24.84
CA PRO A 48 -20.36 -1.58 23.90
C PRO A 48 -20.72 -0.58 22.81
N ILE A 49 -20.32 -0.88 21.56
CA ILE A 49 -20.91 -0.21 20.40
C ILE A 49 -22.39 -0.58 20.44
N ARG A 50 -23.26 0.39 20.76
CA ARG A 50 -24.71 0.19 20.83
C ARG A 50 -25.16 -0.39 19.49
N LYS A 51 -25.51 -1.68 19.51
CA LYS A 51 -26.26 -2.33 18.44
C LYS A 51 -27.67 -1.76 18.48
N THR A 52 -27.91 -0.66 17.79
CA THR A 52 -29.28 -0.37 17.37
C THR A 52 -29.50 -1.24 16.15
N ILE A 53 -30.13 -2.41 16.32
CA ILE A 53 -30.62 -3.22 15.21
C ILE A 53 -31.93 -2.55 14.77
N PRO A 54 -31.99 -1.83 13.63
CA PRO A 54 -33.28 -1.49 13.07
C PRO A 54 -33.95 -2.81 12.66
N ALA A 55 -35.21 -3.00 13.02
CA ALA A 55 -35.98 -4.14 12.55
C ALA A 55 -36.03 -4.09 11.01
N GLY A 56 -35.39 -5.07 10.37
CA GLY A 56 -35.25 -5.17 8.93
C GLY A 56 -33.88 -5.72 8.55
N LEU A 57 -33.84 -6.96 8.09
CA LEU A 57 -32.63 -7.58 7.56
C LEU A 57 -32.29 -6.89 6.22
N TYR A 58 -31.59 -5.75 6.26
CA TYR A 58 -31.10 -5.12 5.03
C TYR A 58 -29.88 -5.91 4.57
N LEU A 59 -30.03 -6.70 3.51
CA LEU A 59 -28.90 -7.26 2.80
C LEU A 59 -28.04 -6.08 2.33
N PRO A 60 -26.71 -6.06 2.59
CA PRO A 60 -25.86 -5.00 2.07
C PRO A 60 -25.97 -5.01 0.54
N GLN A 61 -26.69 -4.02 0.00
CA GLN A 61 -26.77 -3.82 -1.44
C GLN A 61 -25.42 -3.23 -1.86
N THR A 62 -24.81 -3.81 -2.90
CA THR A 62 -23.70 -3.13 -3.57
C THR A 62 -24.22 -1.77 -4.03
N PRO A 63 -23.56 -0.65 -3.68
CA PRO A 63 -24.03 0.66 -4.12
C PRO A 63 -24.18 0.64 -5.64
N THR A 64 -25.38 1.01 -6.11
CA THR A 64 -25.61 1.14 -7.54
C THR A 64 -24.77 2.33 -8.02
N PRO A 65 -23.89 2.16 -9.03
CA PRO A 65 -23.04 3.24 -9.51
C PRO A 65 -23.90 4.44 -9.90
N SER A 66 -23.76 5.53 -9.16
CA SER A 66 -24.44 6.80 -9.41
C SER A 66 -23.57 7.73 -10.25
N HIS A 67 -22.25 7.50 -10.23
CA HIS A 67 -21.27 8.25 -11.00
C HIS A 67 -20.62 7.34 -12.07
N ASN A 68 -20.45 7.87 -13.29
CA ASN A 68 -19.59 7.25 -14.30
C ASN A 68 -18.10 7.54 -14.01
N ALA A 69 -17.68 7.26 -12.77
CA ALA A 69 -16.32 7.49 -12.30
C ALA A 69 -15.82 6.31 -11.47
N ALA A 70 -14.50 6.12 -11.46
CA ALA A 70 -13.80 5.18 -10.60
C ALA A 70 -12.60 5.86 -9.96
N GLY A 71 -12.40 5.58 -8.69
CA GLY A 71 -11.28 6.08 -7.89
C GLY A 71 -10.28 4.97 -7.64
N LEU A 72 -8.99 5.29 -7.62
CA LEU A 72 -7.98 4.38 -7.12
C LEU A 72 -7.02 5.09 -6.16
N LEU A 73 -6.46 4.31 -5.26
CA LEU A 73 -5.43 4.79 -4.35
C LEU A 73 -4.07 4.77 -5.06
N PHE A 74 -3.53 5.95 -5.32
CA PHE A 74 -2.37 6.12 -6.18
C PHE A 74 -1.14 6.61 -5.43
N SER A 75 -0.10 5.77 -5.42
CA SER A 75 1.19 6.09 -4.80
C SER A 75 2.32 6.21 -5.82
N GLY A 76 2.06 6.02 -7.12
CA GLY A 76 3.07 5.87 -8.18
C GLY A 76 3.86 4.55 -8.13
N GLY A 77 3.61 3.68 -7.16
CA GLY A 77 4.22 2.36 -7.09
C GLY A 77 3.64 1.39 -8.14
N VAL A 78 4.27 0.22 -8.26
CA VAL A 78 3.85 -0.86 -9.18
C VAL A 78 2.37 -1.20 -9.02
N ASP A 79 1.91 -1.46 -7.80
CA ASP A 79 0.57 -2.00 -7.56
C ASP A 79 -0.54 -1.01 -8.00
N ALA A 80 -0.35 0.27 -7.67
CA ALA A 80 -1.25 1.36 -8.06
C ALA A 80 -1.19 1.65 -9.56
N THR A 81 0.01 1.62 -10.16
CA THR A 81 0.21 1.87 -11.59
C THR A 81 -0.40 0.77 -12.44
N PHE A 82 -0.32 -0.49 -12.00
CA PHE A 82 -1.00 -1.61 -12.64
C PHE A 82 -2.52 -1.46 -12.57
N THR A 83 -3.05 -1.11 -11.39
CA THR A 83 -4.51 -0.88 -11.22
C THR A 83 -4.99 0.22 -12.16
N LEU A 84 -4.23 1.32 -12.27
CA LEU A 84 -4.53 2.40 -13.21
C LEU A 84 -4.51 1.93 -14.66
N THR A 85 -3.47 1.19 -15.04
CA THR A 85 -3.30 0.62 -16.39
C THR A 85 -4.50 -0.24 -16.76
N TRP A 86 -4.90 -1.15 -15.88
CA TRP A 86 -6.04 -2.03 -16.10
C TRP A 86 -7.36 -1.26 -16.20
N LEU A 87 -7.63 -0.32 -15.29
CA LEU A 87 -8.87 0.48 -15.32
C LEU A 87 -9.00 1.33 -16.58
N LYS A 88 -7.87 1.81 -17.12
CA LYS A 88 -7.83 2.52 -18.39
C LYS A 88 -8.20 1.63 -19.57
N GLU A 89 -7.65 0.43 -19.63
CA GLU A 89 -7.95 -0.54 -20.68
C GLU A 89 -9.42 -0.96 -20.68
N GLN A 90 -10.02 -1.06 -19.50
CA GLN A 90 -11.46 -1.36 -19.34
C GLN A 90 -12.39 -0.17 -19.61
N GLN A 91 -11.86 1.00 -20.00
CA GLN A 91 -12.64 2.22 -20.28
C GLN A 91 -13.64 2.57 -19.17
N ALA A 92 -13.20 2.53 -17.90
CA ALA A 92 -14.07 2.66 -16.72
C ALA A 92 -14.70 4.06 -16.48
N GLY A 93 -14.86 4.88 -17.53
CA GLY A 93 -15.33 6.25 -17.46
C GLY A 93 -14.25 7.20 -16.92
N ARG A 94 -14.67 8.20 -16.14
CA ARG A 94 -13.74 9.17 -15.54
C ARG A 94 -12.90 8.50 -14.45
N LEU A 95 -11.58 8.60 -14.53
CA LEU A 95 -10.67 8.02 -13.53
C LEU A 95 -10.11 9.07 -12.59
N LEU A 96 -10.12 8.75 -11.30
CA LEU A 96 -9.59 9.59 -10.24
C LEU A 96 -8.50 8.85 -9.46
N ALA A 97 -7.28 9.37 -9.52
CA ALA A 97 -6.17 8.91 -8.70
C ALA A 97 -6.13 9.72 -7.40
N LEU A 98 -6.16 9.05 -6.25
CA LEU A 98 -6.03 9.66 -4.93
C LEU A 98 -4.66 9.38 -4.34
N SER A 99 -3.83 10.42 -4.20
CA SER A 99 -2.54 10.35 -3.56
C SER A 99 -2.59 10.96 -2.16
N ILE A 100 -2.24 10.16 -1.16
CA ILE A 100 -2.19 10.56 0.25
C ILE A 100 -0.73 10.76 0.65
N ILE A 101 -0.41 11.94 1.16
CA ILE A 101 0.88 12.22 1.80
C ILE A 101 0.70 12.48 3.29
N HIS A 102 1.73 12.16 4.03
CA HIS A 102 1.78 12.43 5.45
C HIS A 102 2.22 13.87 5.70
N SER A 103 1.44 14.61 6.48
CA SER A 103 1.76 15.95 6.99
C SER A 103 1.10 16.13 8.36
N GLU A 104 1.84 16.62 9.36
CA GLU A 104 1.32 16.82 10.71
C GLU A 104 0.39 18.03 10.81
N ASP A 105 0.69 19.11 10.08
CA ASP A 105 -0.04 20.36 10.05
C ASP A 105 -0.99 20.48 8.83
N GLY A 106 -1.01 19.46 7.97
CA GLY A 106 -1.78 19.46 6.73
C GLY A 106 -1.13 20.24 5.59
N LEU A 107 0.09 20.76 5.77
CA LEU A 107 0.86 21.44 4.74
C LEU A 107 1.85 20.47 4.07
N PRO A 108 1.88 20.42 2.73
CA PRO A 108 2.85 19.62 2.01
C PRO A 108 4.24 20.27 2.03
N GLU A 109 5.27 19.45 2.26
CA GLU A 109 6.66 19.84 2.14
C GLU A 109 7.07 20.04 0.66
N PRO A 110 8.11 20.83 0.35
CA PRO A 110 8.53 21.09 -1.04
C PRO A 110 8.77 19.84 -1.89
N HIS A 111 9.36 18.80 -1.30
CA HIS A 111 9.60 17.53 -2.00
C HIS A 111 8.30 16.75 -2.28
N GLN A 112 7.26 16.93 -1.45
CA GLN A 112 5.95 16.32 -1.66
C GLN A 112 5.15 17.06 -2.74
N LEU A 113 5.31 18.39 -2.83
CA LEU A 113 4.78 19.20 -3.93
C LEU A 113 5.44 18.84 -5.27
N ALA A 114 6.76 18.65 -5.29
CA ALA A 114 7.47 18.19 -6.48
C ALA A 114 6.97 16.81 -6.94
N LEU A 115 6.69 15.91 -6.00
CA LEU A 115 6.08 14.62 -6.29
C LEU A 115 4.68 14.77 -6.88
N TYR A 116 3.82 15.57 -6.24
CA TYR A 116 2.48 15.86 -6.74
C TYR A 116 2.53 16.36 -8.19
N GLU A 117 3.39 17.33 -8.47
CA GLU A 117 3.51 17.90 -9.81
C GLU A 117 4.04 16.90 -10.83
N SER A 118 4.92 15.99 -10.42
CA SER A 118 5.38 14.89 -11.27
C SER A 118 4.23 13.92 -11.61
N TYR A 119 3.43 13.51 -10.62
CA TYR A 119 2.27 12.65 -10.85
C TYR A 119 1.18 13.36 -11.65
N ARG A 120 0.91 14.62 -11.34
CA ARG A 120 -0.10 15.42 -12.04
C ARG A 120 0.21 15.49 -13.53
N ARG A 121 1.47 15.76 -13.91
CA ARG A 121 1.89 15.77 -15.32
C ARG A 121 1.76 14.40 -15.98
N ALA A 122 2.21 13.34 -15.31
CA ALA A 122 2.14 11.97 -15.83
C ALA A 122 0.68 11.49 -16.02
N LEU A 123 -0.20 11.81 -15.08
CA LEU A 123 -1.60 11.39 -15.09
C LEU A 123 -2.48 12.27 -15.99
N ALA A 124 -2.19 13.56 -16.12
CA ALA A 124 -2.89 14.43 -17.06
C ALA A 124 -2.70 13.98 -18.51
N ALA A 125 -1.50 13.51 -18.88
CA ALA A 125 -1.25 12.87 -20.18
C ALA A 125 -2.08 11.59 -20.42
N GLN A 126 -2.71 11.08 -19.36
CA GLN A 126 -3.50 9.86 -19.35
C GLN A 126 -4.99 10.13 -19.11
N ASP A 127 -5.45 11.38 -19.11
CA ASP A 127 -6.84 11.77 -18.81
C ASP A 127 -7.31 11.24 -17.44
N VAL A 128 -6.45 11.36 -16.43
CA VAL A 128 -6.71 10.90 -15.06
C VAL A 128 -6.62 12.08 -14.11
N ASP A 129 -7.70 12.34 -13.38
CA ASP A 129 -7.77 13.39 -12.36
C ASP A 129 -6.96 12.98 -11.13
N LEU A 130 -5.95 13.77 -10.74
CA LEU A 130 -5.20 13.54 -9.50
C LEU A 130 -5.77 14.39 -8.36
N ILE A 131 -6.28 13.74 -7.32
CA ILE A 131 -6.54 14.36 -6.03
C ILE A 131 -5.36 14.10 -5.11
N PHE A 132 -4.84 15.18 -4.53
CA PHE A 132 -3.73 15.14 -3.58
C PHE A 132 -4.22 15.55 -2.19
N VAL A 133 -4.01 14.68 -1.20
CA VAL A 133 -4.46 14.89 0.18
C VAL A 133 -3.27 14.87 1.12
N ALA A 134 -3.06 16.00 1.80
CA ALA A 134 -2.13 16.12 2.92
C ALA A 134 -2.87 15.84 4.23
N THR A 135 -2.37 14.89 5.02
CA THR A 135 -3.02 14.50 6.27
C THR A 135 -2.07 13.83 7.26
N ASN A 136 -2.36 14.00 8.54
CA ASN A 136 -1.67 13.30 9.62
C ASN A 136 -2.22 11.88 9.85
N ILE A 137 -3.06 11.35 8.95
CA ILE A 137 -3.76 10.05 9.12
C ILE A 137 -2.83 8.87 9.46
N MET A 138 -1.56 8.95 9.07
CA MET A 138 -0.55 7.93 9.35
C MET A 138 -0.08 7.93 10.82
N THR A 139 -0.18 9.07 11.49
CA THR A 139 0.42 9.32 12.81
C THR A 139 -0.56 9.79 13.87
N CYS A 140 -1.73 10.33 13.49
CA CYS A 140 -2.68 10.94 14.42
C CYS A 140 -3.33 9.98 15.42
N ASN A 141 -3.06 8.68 15.33
CA ASN A 141 -3.41 7.72 16.36
C ASN A 141 -2.15 7.00 16.87
N ASP A 142 -1.68 7.41 18.04
CA ASP A 142 -0.53 6.85 18.76
C ASP A 142 -0.59 5.32 18.95
N ARG A 143 -1.80 4.75 19.00
CA ARG A 143 -2.01 3.30 19.17
C ARG A 143 -1.62 2.50 17.93
N VAL A 144 -1.61 3.14 16.76
CA VAL A 144 -1.30 2.53 15.46
C VAL A 144 -0.19 3.26 14.70
N HIS A 145 0.44 4.26 15.32
CA HIS A 145 1.51 5.16 14.83
C HIS A 145 2.80 4.47 14.27
N ASP A 146 2.80 3.14 14.10
CA ASP A 146 3.87 2.37 13.44
C ASP A 146 3.36 1.16 12.66
N LEU A 147 2.05 1.02 12.56
CA LEU A 147 1.38 -0.11 11.95
C LEU A 147 0.79 0.24 10.58
N TRP A 148 1.23 1.33 9.94
CA TRP A 148 0.74 1.74 8.62
C TRP A 148 0.69 0.60 7.61
N ALA A 149 1.87 0.04 7.30
CA ALA A 149 1.98 -1.09 6.38
C ALA A 149 1.26 -2.34 6.90
N PHE A 150 1.31 -2.59 8.21
CA PHE A 150 0.84 -3.85 8.80
C PHE A 150 -0.68 -3.90 9.02
N ALA A 151 -1.33 -2.80 9.39
CA ALA A 151 -2.69 -2.84 9.93
C ALA A 151 -3.60 -1.71 9.46
N THR A 152 -3.08 -0.54 9.04
CA THR A 152 -3.96 0.65 8.91
C THR A 152 -4.07 1.26 7.53
N HIS A 153 -3.15 1.02 6.59
CA HIS A 153 -3.16 1.76 5.33
C HIS A 153 -4.47 1.59 4.53
N GLY A 154 -5.02 0.38 4.35
CA GLY A 154 -6.30 0.18 3.64
C GLY A 154 -7.48 0.90 4.29
N GLY A 155 -7.59 0.83 5.63
CA GLY A 155 -8.64 1.54 6.38
C GLY A 155 -8.49 3.07 6.32
N CYS A 156 -7.28 3.58 6.47
CA CYS A 156 -6.98 5.01 6.33
C CYS A 156 -7.27 5.50 4.90
N MET A 157 -6.94 4.70 3.90
CA MET A 157 -7.22 4.99 2.50
C MET A 157 -8.72 5.03 2.22
N ALA A 158 -9.47 4.05 2.72
CA ALA A 158 -10.92 4.03 2.62
C ALA A 158 -11.55 5.24 3.32
N ALA A 159 -11.02 5.66 4.47
CA ALA A 159 -11.50 6.86 5.18
C ALA A 159 -11.43 8.13 4.31
N VAL A 160 -10.32 8.32 3.59
CA VAL A 160 -10.17 9.46 2.67
C VAL A 160 -11.10 9.29 1.47
N ALA A 161 -11.26 8.08 0.93
CA ALA A 161 -12.21 7.79 -0.14
C ALA A 161 -13.67 8.15 0.23
N HIS A 162 -14.12 7.83 1.46
CA HIS A 162 -15.46 8.22 1.94
C HIS A 162 -15.69 9.74 1.97
N SER A 163 -14.63 10.52 2.23
CA SER A 163 -14.72 11.99 2.18
C SER A 163 -14.98 12.54 0.76
N LEU A 164 -14.73 11.71 -0.27
CA LEU A 164 -14.92 12.02 -1.69
C LEU A 164 -16.16 11.32 -2.29
N SER A 165 -17.04 10.77 -1.45
CA SER A 165 -18.26 10.05 -1.86
C SER A 165 -19.22 10.82 -2.77
N LYS A 166 -19.14 12.16 -2.83
CA LYS A 166 -19.92 12.99 -3.76
C LYS A 166 -19.35 13.05 -5.18
N GLN A 167 -18.12 12.58 -5.39
CA GLN A 167 -17.41 12.63 -6.67
C GLN A 167 -17.20 11.24 -7.26
N VAL A 168 -17.00 10.24 -6.40
CA VAL A 168 -16.67 8.87 -6.75
C VAL A 168 -17.25 7.93 -5.70
N ASP A 169 -18.01 6.94 -6.16
CA ASP A 169 -18.64 5.89 -5.35
C ASP A 169 -17.94 4.52 -5.45
N ARG A 170 -17.04 4.31 -6.42
CA ARG A 170 -16.27 3.07 -6.57
C ARG A 170 -14.78 3.32 -6.39
N TRP A 171 -14.18 2.69 -5.41
CA TRP A 171 -12.77 2.86 -5.04
C TRP A 171 -12.01 1.53 -5.09
N PHE A 172 -10.89 1.52 -5.79
CA PHE A 172 -9.99 0.38 -5.91
C PHE A 172 -8.77 0.56 -5.01
N ILE A 173 -8.54 -0.43 -4.15
CA ILE A 173 -7.35 -0.55 -3.31
C ILE A 173 -6.46 -1.63 -3.90
N SER A 174 -5.28 -1.21 -4.38
CA SER A 174 -4.35 -2.09 -5.07
C SER A 174 -3.74 -3.13 -4.13
N SER A 175 -3.86 -4.39 -4.49
CA SER A 175 -3.27 -5.52 -3.77
C SER A 175 -1.74 -5.44 -3.72
N SER A 176 -1.19 -5.65 -2.53
CA SER A 176 0.27 -5.80 -2.33
C SER A 176 0.77 -7.21 -2.64
N HIS A 177 -0.07 -8.22 -2.35
CA HIS A 177 0.24 -9.65 -2.46
C HIS A 177 -0.75 -10.31 -3.40
N ASP A 178 -0.30 -11.38 -4.06
CA ASP A 178 -1.20 -12.25 -4.80
C ASP A 178 -1.93 -13.25 -3.86
N LEU A 179 -2.99 -13.88 -4.36
CA LEU A 179 -3.84 -14.80 -3.61
C LEU A 179 -3.05 -16.00 -3.03
N THR A 180 -1.93 -16.40 -3.64
CA THR A 180 -1.12 -17.53 -3.15
C THR A 180 -0.16 -17.15 -2.02
N ALA A 181 0.04 -15.85 -1.78
CA ALA A 181 1.04 -15.33 -0.85
C ALA A 181 0.46 -14.35 0.19
N LEU A 182 -0.86 -14.37 0.41
CA LEU A 182 -1.52 -13.52 1.39
C LEU A 182 -0.92 -13.68 2.80
N ILE A 183 -0.75 -12.54 3.45
CA ILE A 183 -0.35 -12.42 4.86
C ILE A 183 -1.23 -11.37 5.52
N PRO A 184 -1.39 -11.40 6.86
CA PRO A 184 -1.99 -10.28 7.57
C PRO A 184 -1.28 -8.96 7.21
N TRP A 185 -2.05 -8.03 6.67
CA TRP A 185 -1.55 -6.79 6.10
C TRP A 185 -2.60 -5.69 6.23
N GLY A 186 -2.18 -4.43 6.13
CA GLY A 186 -3.08 -3.30 6.36
C GLY A 186 -4.07 -3.04 5.22
N SER A 187 -3.93 -3.74 4.10
CA SER A 187 -4.89 -3.90 3.02
C SER A 187 -4.91 -5.38 2.66
N HIS A 188 -6.10 -5.96 2.56
CA HIS A 188 -6.27 -7.40 2.37
C HIS A 188 -7.62 -7.72 1.71
N PRO A 189 -7.74 -8.78 0.88
CA PRO A 189 -9.02 -9.15 0.25
C PRO A 189 -10.18 -9.34 1.23
N LEU A 190 -9.89 -9.85 2.43
CA LEU A 190 -10.89 -10.01 3.51
C LEU A 190 -11.21 -8.70 4.25
N LEU A 191 -10.33 -7.70 4.17
CA LEU A 191 -10.41 -6.47 4.96
C LEU A 191 -11.00 -5.31 4.15
N ASP A 192 -10.50 -5.07 2.95
CA ASP A 192 -10.81 -3.88 2.17
C ASP A 192 -12.30 -3.76 1.79
N PRO A 193 -13.01 -4.85 1.40
CA PRO A 193 -14.44 -4.78 1.14
C PRO A 193 -15.27 -4.38 2.37
N GLN A 194 -14.76 -4.66 3.57
CA GLN A 194 -15.44 -4.33 4.83
C GLN A 194 -15.47 -2.82 5.12
N TYR A 195 -14.70 -2.03 4.38
CA TYR A 195 -14.74 -0.57 4.44
C TYR A 195 -15.78 0.05 3.51
N SER A 196 -16.57 -0.74 2.79
CA SER A 196 -17.67 -0.23 1.96
C SER A 196 -18.83 0.33 2.80
N SER A 197 -19.65 1.18 2.19
CA SER A 197 -20.92 1.71 2.71
C SER A 197 -21.96 1.78 1.58
N ASP A 198 -23.18 2.19 1.90
CA ASP A 198 -24.24 2.41 0.89
C ASP A 198 -23.90 3.47 -0.17
N ARG A 199 -22.85 4.28 0.04
CA ARG A 199 -22.41 5.33 -0.90
C ARG A 199 -21.06 5.06 -1.55
N VAL A 200 -20.25 4.17 -0.97
CA VAL A 200 -18.88 3.95 -1.41
C VAL A 200 -18.58 2.46 -1.37
N SER A 201 -18.21 1.89 -2.51
CA SER A 201 -17.65 0.55 -2.62
C SER A 201 -16.13 0.63 -2.54
N CYS A 202 -15.53 -0.15 -1.64
CA CYS A 202 -14.09 -0.38 -1.60
C CYS A 202 -13.80 -1.79 -2.12
N THR A 203 -13.02 -1.89 -3.20
CA THR A 203 -12.66 -3.16 -3.84
C THR A 203 -11.17 -3.41 -3.72
N HIS A 204 -10.79 -4.57 -3.19
CA HIS A 204 -9.41 -5.05 -3.26
C HIS A 204 -9.11 -5.54 -4.66
N PHE A 205 -8.09 -5.00 -5.34
CA PHE A 205 -7.88 -5.24 -6.77
C PHE A 205 -6.50 -5.79 -7.12
N GLY A 206 -6.46 -6.73 -8.06
CA GLY A 206 -5.24 -7.26 -8.67
C GLY A 206 -4.52 -8.34 -7.86
N ALA A 207 -5.20 -8.98 -6.90
CA ALA A 207 -4.61 -10.05 -6.09
C ALA A 207 -4.43 -11.35 -6.89
N GLU A 208 -5.06 -11.45 -8.05
CA GLU A 208 -4.87 -12.51 -9.03
C GLU A 208 -3.52 -12.39 -9.76
N PHE A 209 -2.82 -11.25 -9.64
CA PHE A 209 -1.53 -11.00 -10.29
C PHE A 209 -0.38 -10.90 -9.27
N THR A 210 0.68 -11.64 -9.51
CA THR A 210 1.98 -11.44 -8.88
C THR A 210 2.55 -10.08 -9.24
N ARG A 211 3.51 -9.58 -8.44
CA ARG A 211 4.12 -8.28 -8.75
C ARG A 211 4.88 -8.28 -10.08
N PHE A 212 5.41 -9.42 -10.51
CA PHE A 212 6.08 -9.54 -11.80
C PHE A 212 5.08 -9.41 -12.96
N GLU A 213 3.92 -10.09 -12.87
CA GLU A 213 2.85 -9.95 -13.87
C GLU A 213 2.30 -8.51 -13.93
N LYS A 214 2.17 -7.86 -12.77
CA LYS A 214 1.82 -6.43 -12.72
C LYS A 214 2.83 -5.56 -13.47
N ILE A 215 4.12 -5.86 -13.36
CA ILE A 215 5.17 -5.14 -14.09
C ILE A 215 5.07 -5.40 -15.60
N LEU A 216 4.82 -6.64 -16.03
CA LEU A 216 4.59 -6.94 -17.44
C LEU A 216 3.41 -6.12 -18.00
N GLY A 217 2.30 -6.04 -17.25
CA GLY A 217 1.15 -5.21 -17.64
C GLY A 217 1.49 -3.73 -17.75
N ILE A 218 2.30 -3.19 -16.82
CA ILE A 218 2.71 -1.77 -16.85
C ILE A 218 3.65 -1.46 -18.02
N VAL A 219 4.61 -2.35 -18.32
CA VAL A 219 5.60 -2.15 -19.38
C VAL A 219 4.93 -2.07 -20.76
N HIS A 220 3.86 -2.83 -20.97
CA HIS A 220 3.10 -2.82 -22.22
C HIS A 220 1.87 -1.89 -22.19
N GLY A 221 1.59 -1.27 -21.04
CA GLY A 221 0.42 -0.43 -20.83
C GLY A 221 0.66 1.06 -21.10
N PRO A 222 -0.42 1.86 -21.18
CA PRO A 222 -0.36 3.28 -21.56
C PRO A 222 0.38 4.18 -20.57
N VAL A 223 0.48 3.78 -19.30
CA VAL A 223 1.17 4.57 -18.25
C VAL A 223 2.70 4.38 -18.32
N GLY A 224 3.15 3.19 -18.74
CA GLY A 224 4.56 2.83 -18.88
C GLY A 224 5.34 2.75 -17.56
N SER A 225 6.52 2.13 -17.62
CA SER A 225 7.40 1.98 -16.45
C SER A 225 8.22 3.23 -16.10
N GLY A 226 8.32 4.19 -17.02
CA GLY A 226 9.09 5.43 -16.85
C GLY A 226 8.59 6.37 -15.76
N THR A 227 7.37 6.16 -15.26
CA THR A 227 6.73 7.00 -14.22
C THR A 227 6.75 6.34 -12.83
N LEU A 228 7.27 5.11 -12.70
CA LEU A 228 7.23 4.34 -11.46
C LEU A 228 8.03 5.00 -10.33
N ALA A 229 7.37 5.21 -9.19
CA ALA A 229 7.98 5.69 -7.95
C ALA A 229 7.83 4.64 -6.85
N VAL A 230 8.89 3.86 -6.61
CA VAL A 230 8.86 2.68 -5.72
C VAL A 230 9.80 2.80 -4.53
N CYS A 231 10.62 3.84 -4.52
CA CYS A 231 11.69 4.01 -3.54
C CYS A 231 11.16 4.01 -2.10
N GLY A 232 11.76 3.17 -1.24
CA GLY A 232 11.39 3.09 0.17
C GLY A 232 11.78 4.33 0.99
N ASP A 233 12.72 5.12 0.48
CA ASP A 233 13.18 6.38 1.08
C ASP A 233 12.39 7.59 0.56
N GLY A 234 11.33 7.37 -0.21
CA GLY A 234 10.54 8.42 -0.87
C GLY A 234 11.15 8.87 -2.19
N VAL A 235 10.57 9.91 -2.77
CA VAL A 235 11.00 10.48 -4.06
C VAL A 235 12.36 11.14 -3.88
N GLN A 236 13.30 10.77 -4.75
CA GLN A 236 14.63 11.36 -4.74
C GLN A 236 14.63 12.68 -5.52
N GLY A 237 15.46 13.62 -5.07
CA GLY A 237 15.80 14.79 -5.88
C GLY A 237 16.85 14.44 -6.93
N GLY A 238 16.89 15.21 -8.03
CA GLY A 238 17.87 15.05 -9.11
C GLY A 238 17.28 14.39 -10.37
N ALA A 239 18.14 13.69 -11.12
CA ALA A 239 17.79 13.15 -12.44
C ALA A 239 16.79 11.97 -12.37
N TRP A 240 16.69 11.27 -11.24
CA TRP A 240 15.85 10.08 -11.08
C TRP A 240 14.98 10.19 -9.83
N ILE A 241 13.73 9.74 -9.95
CA ILE A 241 12.78 9.73 -8.83
C ILE A 241 13.03 8.57 -7.85
N ASN A 242 13.75 7.53 -8.26
CA ASN A 242 14.12 6.39 -7.44
C ASN A 242 15.61 6.37 -7.08
N CYS A 243 15.95 5.91 -5.86
CA CYS A 243 17.35 5.86 -5.42
C CYS A 243 18.16 4.74 -6.07
N SER A 244 17.48 3.78 -6.70
CA SER A 244 18.07 2.68 -7.49
C SER A 244 19.01 1.73 -6.74
N ARG A 245 19.13 1.89 -5.42
CA ARG A 245 20.00 1.08 -4.54
C ARG A 245 19.28 0.41 -3.38
N CYS A 246 18.13 0.94 -2.95
CA CYS A 246 17.37 0.30 -1.87
C CYS A 246 16.71 -1.00 -2.34
N GLN A 247 16.36 -1.88 -1.40
CA GLN A 247 15.75 -3.17 -1.71
C GLN A 247 14.48 -3.07 -2.58
N LYS A 248 13.61 -2.07 -2.34
CA LYS A 248 12.41 -1.88 -3.16
C LYS A 248 12.76 -1.50 -4.60
N CYS A 249 13.76 -0.62 -4.77
CA CYS A 249 14.24 -0.23 -6.10
C CYS A 249 14.88 -1.42 -6.81
N LEU A 250 15.87 -2.07 -6.19
CA LEU A 250 16.58 -3.20 -6.80
C LEU A 250 15.62 -4.35 -7.16
N ARG A 251 14.62 -4.64 -6.33
CA ARG A 251 13.61 -5.66 -6.68
C ARG A 251 12.76 -5.27 -7.89
N THR A 252 12.37 -4.00 -7.98
CA THR A 252 11.60 -3.50 -9.12
C THR A 252 12.47 -3.49 -10.38
N MET A 253 13.72 -3.03 -10.28
CA MET A 253 14.70 -3.06 -11.37
C MET A 253 14.98 -4.48 -11.87
N MET A 254 15.08 -5.47 -10.97
CA MET A 254 15.20 -6.88 -11.36
C MET A 254 14.00 -7.36 -12.17
N ALA A 255 12.78 -7.02 -11.76
CA ALA A 255 11.59 -7.36 -12.51
C ALA A 255 11.53 -6.63 -13.87
N LEU A 256 11.91 -5.35 -13.92
CA LEU A 256 11.97 -4.58 -15.17
C LEU A 256 13.04 -5.12 -16.14
N ASP A 257 14.20 -5.53 -15.63
CA ASP A 257 15.25 -6.19 -16.40
C ASP A 257 14.78 -7.55 -16.94
N LEU A 258 14.10 -8.35 -16.11
CA LEU A 258 13.47 -9.60 -16.55
C LEU A 258 12.38 -9.37 -17.60
N ALA A 259 11.67 -8.25 -17.56
CA ALA A 259 10.67 -7.85 -18.53
C ALA A 259 11.27 -7.20 -19.81
N GLY A 260 12.60 -7.07 -19.91
CA GLY A 260 13.25 -6.40 -21.04
C GLY A 260 13.01 -4.89 -21.10
N ALA A 261 12.59 -4.28 -19.98
CA ALA A 261 12.07 -2.92 -19.93
C ALA A 261 13.06 -1.87 -19.41
N ARG A 262 14.37 -2.16 -19.47
CA ARG A 262 15.42 -1.33 -18.85
C ARG A 262 15.43 0.09 -19.42
N GLU A 263 15.38 0.20 -20.74
CA GLU A 263 15.50 1.47 -21.47
C GLU A 263 14.27 2.37 -21.28
N GLN A 264 13.08 1.78 -21.19
CA GLN A 264 11.83 2.51 -20.95
C GLN A 264 11.71 2.98 -19.48
N SER A 265 12.45 2.35 -18.58
CA SER A 265 12.40 2.60 -17.14
C SER A 265 13.35 3.73 -16.71
N ILE A 266 13.14 4.90 -17.31
CA ILE A 266 13.96 6.10 -17.11
C ILE A 266 13.86 6.71 -15.71
N SER A 267 12.91 6.25 -14.88
CA SER A 267 12.76 6.63 -13.47
C SER A 267 13.84 6.06 -12.54
N PHE A 268 14.74 5.22 -13.07
CA PHE A 268 15.84 4.58 -12.34
C PHE A 268 17.20 4.92 -12.93
N ASP A 269 18.20 4.99 -12.04
CA ASP A 269 19.61 4.97 -12.38
C ASP A 269 20.07 3.52 -12.50
N TRP A 270 20.37 3.11 -13.72
CA TRP A 270 20.79 1.74 -14.01
C TRP A 270 22.31 1.51 -13.92
N SER A 271 23.11 2.55 -13.65
CA SER A 271 24.58 2.46 -13.62
C SER A 271 25.09 1.53 -12.51
N GLY A 272 24.41 1.51 -11.37
CA GLY A 272 24.75 0.66 -10.22
C GLY A 272 24.08 -0.73 -10.23
N TYR A 273 23.24 -1.03 -11.22
CA TYR A 273 22.51 -2.31 -11.27
C TYR A 273 23.43 -3.45 -11.69
N SER A 274 23.67 -4.39 -10.77
CA SER A 274 24.55 -5.54 -10.99
C SER A 274 24.15 -6.72 -10.09
N LEU A 275 24.61 -7.93 -10.43
CA LEU A 275 24.43 -9.09 -9.56
C LEU A 275 25.10 -8.92 -8.20
N ALA A 276 26.17 -8.14 -8.10
CA ALA A 276 26.80 -7.81 -6.82
C ALA A 276 25.86 -6.94 -5.95
N ALA A 277 25.20 -5.95 -6.54
CA ALA A 277 24.18 -5.15 -5.87
C ALA A 277 22.97 -6.01 -5.45
N VAL A 278 22.52 -6.95 -6.29
CA VAL A 278 21.47 -7.91 -5.92
C VAL A 278 21.90 -8.77 -4.73
N ARG A 279 23.11 -9.34 -4.80
CA ARG A 279 23.68 -10.17 -3.73
C ARG A 279 23.91 -9.41 -2.44
N SER A 280 23.90 -8.07 -2.41
CA SER A 280 24.06 -7.30 -1.16
C SER A 280 22.77 -7.21 -0.35
N LEU A 281 21.59 -7.37 -0.98
CA LEU A 281 20.27 -7.26 -0.35
C LEU A 281 20.12 -8.09 0.93
N ARG A 282 19.45 -7.56 1.95
CA ARG A 282 19.12 -8.28 3.20
C ARG A 282 17.62 -8.24 3.45
N LEU A 283 16.99 -9.42 3.51
CA LEU A 283 15.54 -9.54 3.70
C LEU A 283 15.18 -9.48 5.19
N ARG A 284 14.20 -8.64 5.52
CA ARG A 284 13.76 -8.43 6.91
C ARG A 284 12.65 -9.38 7.31
N GLY A 285 11.56 -9.42 6.56
CA GLY A 285 10.35 -10.13 6.93
C GLY A 285 9.81 -11.06 5.85
N ARG A 286 8.60 -11.56 6.11
CA ARG A 286 7.87 -12.44 5.19
C ARG A 286 7.52 -11.73 3.89
N ASN A 287 7.16 -10.45 3.97
CA ASN A 287 6.84 -9.60 2.83
C ASN A 287 7.98 -9.59 1.79
N GLU A 288 9.20 -9.28 2.22
CA GLU A 288 10.38 -9.27 1.34
C GLU A 288 10.70 -10.64 0.74
N VAL A 289 10.40 -11.72 1.45
CA VAL A 289 10.68 -13.09 1.00
C VAL A 289 9.73 -13.52 -0.10
N ILE A 290 8.43 -13.31 0.05
CA ILE A 290 7.40 -13.57 -0.98
C ILE A 290 7.83 -12.95 -2.30
N PHE A 291 8.21 -11.70 -2.17
CA PHE A 291 8.65 -10.82 -3.22
C PHE A 291 9.94 -11.23 -3.93
N VAL A 292 10.89 -11.84 -3.22
CA VAL A 292 12.09 -12.44 -3.82
C VAL A 292 11.76 -13.80 -4.45
N GLN A 293 10.87 -14.59 -3.87
CA GLN A 293 10.46 -15.88 -4.40
C GLN A 293 9.74 -15.72 -5.75
N GLU A 294 8.90 -14.69 -5.91
CA GLU A 294 8.34 -14.31 -7.21
C GLU A 294 9.42 -14.08 -8.27
N LEU A 295 10.46 -13.30 -7.94
CA LEU A 295 11.56 -13.04 -8.87
C LEU A 295 12.38 -14.29 -9.19
N ILE A 296 12.56 -15.20 -8.23
CA ILE A 296 13.22 -16.49 -8.49
C ILE A 296 12.40 -17.30 -9.50
N ARG A 297 11.08 -17.40 -9.31
CA ARG A 297 10.20 -18.09 -10.26
C ARG A 297 10.30 -17.48 -11.66
N ALA A 298 10.26 -16.16 -11.77
CA ALA A 298 10.43 -15.45 -13.04
C ALA A 298 11.82 -15.68 -13.68
N ALA A 299 12.89 -15.61 -12.89
CA ALA A 299 14.25 -15.83 -13.37
C ALA A 299 14.46 -17.26 -13.88
N VAL A 300 13.90 -18.26 -13.20
CA VAL A 300 13.93 -19.67 -13.65
C VAL A 300 13.14 -19.83 -14.96
N ALA A 301 11.92 -19.30 -15.03
CA ALA A 301 11.09 -19.38 -16.24
C ALA A 301 11.76 -18.74 -17.47
N LEU A 302 12.53 -17.68 -17.27
CA LEU A 302 13.24 -16.94 -18.33
C LEU A 302 14.69 -17.41 -18.55
N GLY A 303 15.14 -18.48 -17.89
CA GLY A 303 16.50 -19.01 -18.05
C GLY A 303 17.63 -18.10 -17.51
N ARG A 304 17.32 -17.13 -16.63
CA ARG A 304 18.28 -16.18 -16.05
C ARG A 304 18.98 -16.78 -14.82
N ASN A 305 19.79 -17.81 -15.07
CA ASN A 305 20.45 -18.63 -14.05
C ASN A 305 21.31 -17.84 -13.05
N GLU A 306 22.05 -16.83 -13.51
CA GLU A 306 22.91 -16.03 -12.62
C GLU A 306 22.10 -15.19 -11.62
N LEU A 307 20.97 -14.66 -12.06
CA LEU A 307 20.05 -13.90 -11.20
C LEU A 307 19.36 -14.82 -10.19
N HIS A 308 18.92 -15.99 -10.63
CA HIS A 308 18.39 -17.03 -9.73
C HIS A 308 19.41 -17.37 -8.63
N ALA A 309 20.67 -17.65 -8.99
CA ALA A 309 21.72 -17.96 -8.01
C ALA A 309 21.98 -16.79 -7.03
N ALA A 310 21.94 -15.54 -7.52
CA ALA A 310 22.07 -14.36 -6.69
C ALA A 310 20.92 -14.22 -5.68
N LEU A 311 19.67 -14.44 -6.11
CA LEU A 311 18.48 -14.35 -5.27
C LEU A 311 18.40 -15.49 -4.24
N ASP A 312 18.79 -16.70 -4.62
CA ASP A 312 18.84 -17.84 -3.70
C ASP A 312 19.91 -17.62 -2.62
N HIS A 313 21.08 -17.07 -2.98
CA HIS A 313 22.07 -16.60 -2.01
C HIS A 313 21.49 -15.57 -1.03
N VAL A 314 20.69 -14.60 -1.52
CA VAL A 314 20.01 -13.60 -0.69
C VAL A 314 19.03 -14.23 0.29
N LEU A 315 18.26 -15.25 -0.13
CA LEU A 315 17.35 -15.99 0.75
C LEU A 315 18.11 -16.70 1.89
N ARG A 316 19.18 -17.42 1.56
CA ARG A 316 19.98 -18.18 2.53
C ARG A 316 20.66 -17.26 3.55
N LYS A 317 21.37 -16.23 3.11
CA LYS A 317 22.10 -15.32 4.01
C LYS A 317 21.17 -14.48 4.91
N SER A 318 19.94 -14.25 4.48
CA SER A 318 18.96 -13.46 5.24
C SER A 318 18.28 -14.27 6.35
N TRP A 319 18.56 -15.57 6.50
CA TRP A 319 17.89 -16.43 7.49
C TRP A 319 18.00 -15.92 8.93
N LEU A 320 19.20 -15.54 9.38
CA LEU A 320 19.39 -15.02 10.74
C LEU A 320 18.69 -13.67 10.94
N HIS A 321 18.78 -12.77 9.96
CA HIS A 321 18.12 -11.45 9.98
C HIS A 321 16.60 -11.59 10.10
N ARG A 322 16.02 -12.56 9.39
CA ARG A 322 14.59 -12.87 9.44
C ARG A 322 14.16 -13.36 10.82
N ARG A 323 14.97 -14.20 11.48
CA ARG A 323 14.69 -14.64 12.86
C ARG A 323 14.70 -13.47 13.84
N LEU A 324 15.72 -12.62 13.76
CA LEU A 324 15.83 -11.43 14.61
C LEU A 324 14.67 -10.44 14.38
N TYR A 325 14.29 -10.21 13.12
CA TYR A 325 13.17 -9.33 12.81
C TYR A 325 11.82 -9.87 13.31
N ARG A 326 11.58 -11.18 13.26
CA ARG A 326 10.36 -11.79 13.85
C ARG A 326 10.28 -11.55 15.35
N ILE A 327 11.39 -11.71 16.06
CA ILE A 327 11.48 -11.43 17.50
C ILE A 327 11.20 -9.94 17.74
N GLU A 328 11.80 -9.05 16.95
CA GLU A 328 11.58 -7.62 17.09
C GLU A 328 10.11 -7.22 16.86
N VAL A 329 9.46 -7.73 15.81
CA VAL A 329 8.05 -7.46 15.53
C VAL A 329 7.17 -7.98 16.67
N TYR A 330 7.44 -9.19 17.16
CA TYR A 330 6.74 -9.76 18.31
C TYR A 330 6.88 -8.88 19.57
N LEU A 331 8.10 -8.45 19.88
CA LEU A 331 8.38 -7.55 21.00
C LEU A 331 7.70 -6.18 20.83
N ARG A 332 7.71 -5.61 19.63
CA ARG A 332 7.01 -4.35 19.33
C ARG A 332 5.50 -4.46 19.55
N MET A 333 4.90 -5.59 19.21
CA MET A 333 3.46 -5.81 19.39
C MET A 333 3.09 -6.04 20.86
N LYS A 334 3.97 -6.67 21.66
CA LYS A 334 3.72 -6.95 23.08
C LYS A 334 4.14 -5.82 24.04
N LEU A 335 5.19 -5.06 23.73
CA LEU A 335 5.79 -4.08 24.63
C LEU A 335 5.59 -2.65 24.11
N ARG A 336 4.67 -1.89 24.72
CA ARG A 336 4.48 -0.45 24.45
C ARG A 336 5.78 0.36 24.61
N SER A 337 6.65 -0.03 25.55
CA SER A 337 7.95 0.61 25.80
C SER A 337 8.96 0.44 24.68
N ALA A 338 8.78 -0.53 23.77
CA ALA A 338 9.67 -0.73 22.62
C ALA A 338 9.62 0.45 21.63
N GLN A 339 8.57 1.28 21.66
CA GLN A 339 8.50 2.53 20.91
C GLN A 339 9.63 3.51 21.30
N ARG A 340 10.11 3.49 22.56
CA ARG A 340 11.24 4.34 23.00
C ARG A 340 12.57 3.97 22.35
N PHE A 341 12.75 2.72 21.96
CA PHE A 341 13.95 2.25 21.26
C PHE A 341 13.84 2.41 19.72
N LYS A 342 12.75 3.00 19.21
CA LYS A 342 12.46 3.13 17.77
C LYS A 342 13.50 3.93 17.01
N ALA A 343 13.84 5.13 17.49
CA ALA A 343 14.83 6.00 16.83
C ALA A 343 16.23 5.35 16.76
N PRO A 344 16.79 4.81 17.87
CA PRO A 344 18.08 4.12 17.81
C PRO A 344 18.02 2.84 16.95
N LEU A 345 16.94 2.05 17.01
CA LEU A 345 16.76 0.88 16.14
C LEU A 345 16.63 1.28 14.66
N LYS A 346 15.91 2.36 14.30
CA LYS A 346 15.84 2.86 12.92
C LYS A 346 17.22 3.29 12.43
N ARG A 347 18.02 3.96 13.26
CA ARG A 347 19.38 4.40 12.91
C ARG A 347 20.31 3.20 12.69
N LEU A 348 20.30 2.23 13.61
CA LEU A 348 21.04 0.97 13.47
C LEU A 348 20.61 0.19 12.21
N LYS A 349 19.32 0.14 11.93
CA LYS A 349 18.78 -0.51 10.72
C LYS A 349 19.23 0.19 9.44
N ARG A 350 19.26 1.52 9.39
CA ARG A 350 19.78 2.21 8.20
C ARG A 350 21.25 1.87 7.92
N LEU A 351 22.04 1.55 8.95
CA LEU A 351 23.43 1.13 8.78
C LEU A 351 23.57 -0.32 8.29
N ILE A 352 22.64 -1.21 8.69
CA ILE A 352 22.69 -2.64 8.33
C ILE A 352 22.04 -2.93 6.95
N TYR A 353 21.06 -2.12 6.55
CA TYR A 353 20.15 -2.43 5.45
C TYR A 353 20.13 -1.36 4.32
N ARG A 354 21.05 -0.39 4.33
CA ARG A 354 21.20 0.54 3.20
C ARG A 354 21.98 -0.08 2.06
#